data_AF-A0A929H263-F1
#
_entry.id   AF-A0A929H263-F1
#
_cell.length_a   1.000
_cell.length_b   1.000
_cell.length_c   1.000
_cell.angle_alpha   90.00
_cell.angle_beta   90.00
_cell.angle_gamma   90.00
#
_symmetry.space_group_name_H-M   'P 1'
#
loop_
_entity.id
_entity.type
_entity.pdbx_description
1 polymer ?
#
loop_
_entity_poly.entity_id
_entity_poly.type
_entity_poly.pdbx_seq_one_letter_code
_entity_poly.pdbx_strand_id
1 'polypeptide(L)'
;MKKITFVLINLFIISVVFAGCKTENKTVNKIKNKNAGTYIADYTVAKDSILRAIPKQYIDLARTTLHIAYQHTSHGTQVARGIFGLQDFKDGDDVLFGITDKAQETNKLDFNDLVIKSYAAPGIDASDLSRNETAFIQSTRDFLDDPANSEINVVMWSWCNIAGHHVAQNYLPGMDSLITEYSTGGTKIGTGEGQRQNPVTFIFMTGHANVGDNVGDGKPKNQAELIISHCLKNKQFCLDYCSIDIHDMKDNYWEDTGDDGNSSAYGGNFYIDWQNSHQLGVDWYENKKSPNGEVIFGAHNSQHITANRKAFAMWWILARIAGWDGKI
;
A
#
# COMPACT_ATOMS: atom_id res chain seq x y z
N MET A 1 75.79 -57.83 24.69
CA MET A 1 74.67 -58.39 23.91
C MET A 1 73.75 -59.19 24.83
N LYS A 2 72.69 -58.55 25.34
CA LYS A 2 71.60 -59.21 26.08
C LYS A 2 70.30 -58.55 25.65
N LYS A 3 69.40 -59.34 25.06
CA LYS A 3 68.05 -58.93 24.65
C LYS A 3 67.20 -58.75 25.91
N ILE A 4 66.56 -57.60 26.06
CA ILE A 4 65.49 -57.38 27.05
C ILE A 4 64.25 -56.96 26.27
N THR A 5 63.23 -57.79 26.40
CA THR A 5 61.88 -57.65 25.87
C THR A 5 61.19 -56.47 26.55
N PHE A 6 60.67 -55.51 25.77
CA PHE A 6 59.79 -54.46 26.29
C PHE A 6 58.37 -54.66 25.75
N VAL A 7 57.43 -54.69 26.69
CA VAL A 7 55.98 -54.83 26.51
C VAL A 7 55.42 -53.54 25.92
N LEU A 8 54.70 -53.64 24.80
CA LEU A 8 53.94 -52.55 24.19
C LEU A 8 52.66 -52.29 24.98
N ILE A 9 52.59 -51.14 25.65
CA ILE A 9 51.37 -50.58 26.24
C ILE A 9 50.77 -49.63 25.20
N ASN A 10 49.58 -49.96 24.69
CA ASN A 10 48.79 -49.10 23.81
C ASN A 10 48.22 -47.91 24.60
N LEU A 11 48.76 -46.72 24.38
CA LEU A 11 48.19 -45.45 24.84
C LEU A 11 47.09 -45.00 23.88
N PHE A 12 45.85 -44.95 24.36
CA PHE A 12 44.71 -44.40 23.62
C PHE A 12 44.80 -42.86 23.65
N ILE A 13 45.10 -42.25 22.51
CA ILE A 13 45.08 -40.79 22.32
C ILE A 13 43.62 -40.37 22.09
N ILE A 14 43.03 -39.65 23.04
CA ILE A 14 41.73 -38.99 22.90
C ILE A 14 41.97 -37.67 22.17
N SER A 15 41.61 -37.63 20.89
CA SER A 15 41.57 -36.41 20.08
C SER A 15 40.33 -35.57 20.43
N VAL A 16 40.55 -34.41 21.05
CA VAL A 16 39.52 -33.39 21.27
C VAL A 16 39.27 -32.67 19.94
N VAL A 17 38.10 -32.92 19.34
CA VAL A 17 37.62 -32.20 18.16
C VAL A 17 37.01 -30.88 18.64
N PHE A 18 37.65 -29.75 18.30
CA PHE A 18 37.03 -28.43 18.40
C PHE A 18 35.92 -28.32 17.34
N ALA A 19 34.66 -28.35 17.78
CA ALA A 19 33.52 -27.99 16.95
C ALA A 19 33.53 -26.46 16.73
N GLY A 20 33.99 -26.04 15.55
CA GLY A 20 33.78 -24.68 15.06
C GLY A 20 32.29 -24.46 14.84
N CYS A 21 31.68 -23.61 15.67
CA CYS A 21 30.30 -23.18 15.49
C CYS A 21 30.25 -22.24 14.28
N LYS A 22 29.82 -22.77 13.13
CA LYS A 22 29.50 -21.99 11.94
C LYS A 22 28.32 -21.09 12.26
N THR A 23 28.44 -19.81 11.93
CA THR A 23 27.33 -18.87 11.88
C THR A 23 26.25 -19.40 10.92
N GLU A 24 25.14 -19.87 11.47
CA GLU A 24 23.94 -20.14 10.70
C GLU A 24 23.41 -18.81 10.18
N ASN A 25 23.55 -18.60 8.86
CA ASN A 25 22.77 -17.63 8.12
C ASN A 25 21.29 -17.93 8.41
N LYS A 26 20.65 -17.08 9.20
CA LYS A 26 19.20 -17.05 9.34
C LYS A 26 18.61 -16.66 7.99
N THR A 27 18.40 -17.65 7.12
CA THR A 27 17.40 -17.57 6.07
C THR A 27 16.08 -17.21 6.75
N VAL A 28 15.65 -15.97 6.54
CA VAL A 28 14.32 -15.50 6.94
C VAL A 28 13.32 -16.35 6.17
N ASN A 29 12.87 -17.43 6.80
CA ASN A 29 11.73 -18.19 6.32
C ASN A 29 10.53 -17.26 6.39
N LYS A 30 10.19 -16.63 5.25
CA LYS A 30 8.88 -16.03 5.00
C LYS A 30 7.86 -17.15 5.19
N ILE A 31 7.27 -17.22 6.38
CA ILE A 31 6.08 -18.02 6.62
C ILE A 31 4.96 -17.35 5.82
N LYS A 32 4.79 -17.78 4.57
CA LYS A 32 3.57 -17.53 3.79
C LYS A 32 2.45 -18.32 4.48
N ASN A 33 1.80 -17.68 5.43
CA ASN A 33 0.59 -18.22 6.03
C ASN A 33 -0.53 -18.14 4.98
N LYS A 34 -0.77 -19.27 4.30
CA LYS A 34 -1.54 -19.33 3.04
C LYS A 34 -3.07 -19.24 3.18
N ASN A 35 -3.64 -19.05 4.38
CA ASN A 35 -5.08 -19.32 4.59
C ASN A 35 -5.89 -18.23 5.32
N ALA A 36 -5.39 -17.00 5.42
CA ALA A 36 -6.22 -15.81 5.58
C ALA A 36 -5.80 -14.80 4.51
N GLY A 37 -6.75 -14.19 3.80
CA GLY A 37 -6.41 -13.10 2.89
C GLY A 37 -5.60 -12.07 3.68
N THR A 38 -4.42 -11.71 3.17
CA THR A 38 -3.51 -10.72 3.78
C THR A 38 -4.25 -9.40 4.07
N TYR A 39 -3.66 -8.45 4.79
CA TYR A 39 -4.20 -7.07 4.87
C TYR A 39 -3.44 -6.12 3.95
N ILE A 40 -2.50 -6.65 3.17
CA ILE A 40 -1.58 -5.89 2.34
C ILE A 40 -1.97 -6.08 0.88
N ALA A 41 -2.28 -4.99 0.20
CA ALA A 41 -2.46 -4.97 -1.24
C ALA A 41 -1.12 -4.63 -1.91
N ASP A 42 -0.34 -5.68 -2.18
CA ASP A 42 0.96 -5.62 -2.85
C ASP A 42 0.86 -5.99 -4.35
N TYR A 43 2.01 -6.16 -5.01
CA TYR A 43 2.06 -6.55 -6.43
C TYR A 43 1.27 -7.82 -6.77
N THR A 44 1.06 -8.72 -5.80
CA THR A 44 0.40 -10.01 -6.04
C THR A 44 -1.09 -9.86 -6.30
N VAL A 45 -1.74 -8.85 -5.69
CA VAL A 45 -3.17 -8.54 -5.87
C VAL A 45 -3.41 -7.36 -6.81
N ALA A 46 -2.38 -6.57 -7.11
CA ALA A 46 -2.42 -5.43 -8.02
C ALA A 46 -2.49 -5.87 -9.51
N LYS A 47 -3.51 -6.67 -9.87
CA LYS A 47 -3.68 -7.31 -11.19
C LYS A 47 -5.14 -7.29 -11.61
N ASP A 48 -5.42 -7.11 -12.90
CA ASP A 48 -6.78 -7.15 -13.45
C ASP A 48 -7.46 -8.49 -13.13
N SER A 49 -6.77 -9.62 -13.30
CA SER A 49 -7.35 -10.95 -12.99
C SER A 49 -7.82 -11.08 -11.54
N ILE A 50 -7.18 -10.37 -10.61
CA ILE A 50 -7.54 -10.36 -9.19
C ILE A 50 -8.69 -9.37 -8.93
N LEU A 51 -8.67 -8.19 -9.55
CA LEU A 51 -9.80 -7.25 -9.55
C LEU A 51 -11.08 -7.94 -10.04
N ARG A 52 -11.00 -8.70 -11.14
CA ARG A 52 -12.15 -9.42 -11.72
C ARG A 52 -12.60 -10.62 -10.90
N ALA A 53 -11.75 -11.12 -10.01
CA ALA A 53 -12.12 -12.20 -9.09
C ALA A 53 -12.88 -11.70 -7.85
N ILE A 54 -12.91 -10.39 -7.60
CA ILE A 54 -13.70 -9.82 -6.49
C ILE A 54 -15.19 -10.11 -6.75
N PRO A 55 -15.91 -10.78 -5.82
CA PRO A 55 -17.32 -11.02 -6.00
C PRO A 55 -18.11 -9.71 -6.11
N LYS A 56 -18.98 -9.62 -7.13
CA LYS A 56 -19.75 -8.40 -7.45
C LYS A 56 -20.44 -7.78 -6.23
N GLN A 57 -20.98 -8.59 -5.32
CA GLN A 57 -21.65 -8.08 -4.11
C GLN A 57 -20.75 -7.19 -3.24
N TYR A 58 -19.44 -7.44 -3.18
CA TYR A 58 -18.51 -6.63 -2.39
C TYR A 58 -18.07 -5.37 -3.13
N ILE A 59 -18.06 -5.40 -4.46
CA ILE A 59 -17.92 -4.18 -5.28
C ILE A 59 -19.16 -3.31 -5.07
N ASP A 60 -20.37 -3.88 -5.17
CA ASP A 60 -21.62 -3.16 -4.95
C ASP A 60 -21.69 -2.56 -3.53
N LEU A 61 -21.33 -3.33 -2.49
CA LEU A 61 -21.27 -2.84 -1.12
C LEU A 61 -20.23 -1.73 -0.95
N ALA A 62 -19.01 -1.90 -1.48
CA ALA A 62 -17.98 -0.87 -1.39
C ALA A 62 -18.47 0.44 -2.04
N ARG A 63 -19.03 0.33 -3.24
CA ARG A 63 -19.48 1.45 -4.06
C ARG A 63 -20.71 2.17 -3.50
N THR A 64 -21.49 1.53 -2.63
CA THR A 64 -22.72 2.10 -2.06
C THR A 64 -22.61 2.48 -0.58
N THR A 65 -21.58 2.01 0.12
CA THR A 65 -21.43 2.26 1.57
C THR A 65 -20.16 2.99 1.94
N LEU A 66 -19.14 3.04 1.08
CA LEU A 66 -17.88 3.71 1.40
C LEU A 66 -17.86 5.14 0.86
N HIS A 67 -17.42 6.04 1.74
CA HIS A 67 -17.19 7.45 1.48
C HIS A 67 -15.74 7.74 1.86
N ILE A 68 -14.91 7.92 0.84
CA ILE A 68 -13.45 7.95 0.99
C ILE A 68 -12.99 9.39 0.99
N ALA A 69 -12.16 9.78 1.95
CA ALA A 69 -11.34 10.97 1.88
C ALA A 69 -9.89 10.59 1.61
N TYR A 70 -9.32 11.12 0.53
CA TYR A 70 -7.93 10.87 0.16
C TYR A 70 -7.15 12.17 0.07
N GLN A 71 -5.99 12.25 0.73
CA GLN A 71 -5.12 13.43 0.67
C GLN A 71 -3.71 13.07 0.22
N HIS A 72 -3.21 13.81 -0.77
CA HIS A 72 -1.92 13.54 -1.41
C HIS A 72 -1.37 14.76 -2.16
N THR A 73 -0.15 14.58 -2.67
CA THR A 73 0.39 15.31 -3.81
C THR A 73 1.01 14.31 -4.79
N SER A 74 1.53 14.83 -5.90
CA SER A 74 2.37 14.12 -6.88
C SER A 74 2.11 12.62 -7.01
N HIS A 75 2.90 11.75 -6.37
CA HIS A 75 2.81 10.28 -6.51
C HIS A 75 1.47 9.68 -6.04
N GLY A 76 0.74 10.34 -5.14
CA GLY A 76 -0.61 9.89 -4.77
C GLY A 76 -1.63 10.02 -5.90
N THR A 77 -1.37 10.88 -6.90
CA THR A 77 -2.21 10.96 -8.10
C THR A 77 -2.29 9.63 -8.85
N GLN A 78 -1.33 8.71 -8.68
CA GLN A 78 -1.36 7.43 -9.36
C GLN A 78 -2.55 6.56 -8.88
N VAL A 79 -2.94 6.60 -7.60
CA VAL A 79 -4.18 5.94 -7.13
C VAL A 79 -5.41 6.63 -7.72
N ALA A 80 -5.53 7.95 -7.51
CA ALA A 80 -6.71 8.69 -7.93
C ALA A 80 -6.96 8.56 -9.45
N ARG A 81 -5.93 8.81 -10.26
CA ARG A 81 -6.04 8.77 -11.73
C ARG A 81 -6.31 7.37 -12.28
N GLY A 82 -5.74 6.36 -11.64
CA GLY A 82 -6.00 4.96 -11.97
C GLY A 82 -7.45 4.57 -11.68
N ILE A 83 -8.01 4.96 -10.54
CA ILE A 83 -9.41 4.63 -10.22
C ILE A 83 -10.36 5.42 -11.13
N PHE A 84 -10.08 6.69 -11.41
CA PHE A 84 -10.92 7.50 -12.30
C PHE A 84 -11.00 6.96 -13.73
N GLY A 85 -9.93 6.36 -14.24
CA GLY A 85 -9.92 5.74 -15.57
C GLY A 85 -10.54 4.33 -15.62
N LEU A 86 -10.65 3.64 -14.48
CA LEU A 86 -11.06 2.23 -14.46
C LEU A 86 -12.46 1.99 -15.04
N GLN A 87 -13.36 2.96 -14.85
CA GLN A 87 -14.73 2.89 -15.36
C GLN A 87 -14.82 2.83 -16.89
N ASP A 88 -13.75 3.18 -17.60
CA ASP A 88 -13.65 3.14 -19.06
C ASP A 88 -12.87 1.91 -19.58
N PHE A 89 -12.49 0.97 -18.71
CA PHE A 89 -11.59 -0.12 -19.10
C PHE A 89 -12.30 -1.19 -19.97
N LYS A 90 -13.38 -1.78 -19.48
CA LYS A 90 -14.14 -2.84 -20.18
C LYS A 90 -15.63 -2.53 -20.16
N ASP A 91 -16.37 -3.12 -21.10
CA ASP A 91 -17.82 -2.98 -21.17
C ASP A 91 -18.49 -3.31 -19.82
N GLY A 92 -19.26 -2.37 -19.30
CA GLY A 92 -19.95 -2.47 -18.02
C GLY A 92 -19.15 -2.00 -16.80
N ASP A 93 -17.89 -1.59 -16.95
CA ASP A 93 -17.08 -1.04 -15.85
C ASP A 93 -17.55 0.34 -15.38
N ASP A 94 -18.24 1.09 -16.24
CA ASP A 94 -18.94 2.32 -15.91
C ASP A 94 -20.01 2.10 -14.83
N VAL A 95 -20.61 0.91 -14.87
CA VAL A 95 -21.55 0.44 -13.85
C VAL A 95 -20.81 -0.28 -12.73
N LEU A 96 -19.88 -1.20 -13.00
CA LEU A 96 -19.28 -2.02 -11.95
C LEU A 96 -18.34 -1.22 -11.04
N PHE A 97 -17.50 -0.36 -11.62
CA PHE A 97 -16.51 0.47 -10.92
C PHE A 97 -16.82 1.97 -11.02
N GLY A 98 -18.07 2.33 -11.29
CA GLY A 98 -18.51 3.72 -11.36
C GLY A 98 -18.13 4.51 -10.10
N ILE A 99 -17.60 5.72 -10.32
CA ILE A 99 -16.99 6.56 -9.29
C ILE A 99 -17.38 8.03 -9.45
N THR A 100 -17.44 8.74 -8.33
CA THR A 100 -17.61 10.20 -8.27
C THR A 100 -16.44 10.85 -7.53
N ASP A 101 -16.20 12.14 -7.80
CA ASP A 101 -15.25 12.96 -7.05
C ASP A 101 -15.97 14.14 -6.41
N LYS A 102 -16.03 14.16 -5.07
CA LYS A 102 -16.66 15.23 -4.24
C LYS A 102 -18.14 15.49 -4.51
N ALA A 103 -18.84 14.52 -5.07
CA ALA A 103 -20.24 14.65 -5.43
C ALA A 103 -20.87 13.26 -5.40
N GLN A 104 -21.37 12.83 -4.25
CA GLN A 104 -22.01 11.53 -4.10
C GLN A 104 -23.11 11.35 -5.15
N GLU A 105 -23.03 10.26 -5.91
CA GLU A 105 -24.09 9.83 -6.83
C GLU A 105 -24.56 8.43 -6.46
N THR A 106 -25.84 8.16 -6.70
CA THR A 106 -26.41 6.85 -6.44
C THR A 106 -25.66 5.76 -7.19
N ASN A 107 -25.37 4.68 -6.47
CA ASN A 107 -24.59 3.55 -6.93
C ASN A 107 -23.12 3.86 -7.24
N LYS A 108 -22.56 5.07 -7.19
CA LYS A 108 -21.13 5.27 -7.49
C LYS A 108 -20.29 5.37 -6.23
N LEU A 109 -19.04 4.91 -6.31
CA LEU A 109 -18.09 5.01 -5.20
C LEU A 109 -17.83 6.49 -4.96
N ASP A 110 -18.07 6.96 -3.74
CA ASP A 110 -17.81 8.33 -3.36
C ASP A 110 -16.34 8.51 -2.97
N PHE A 111 -15.56 9.11 -3.86
CA PHE A 111 -14.12 9.29 -3.70
C PHE A 111 -13.76 10.77 -3.63
N ASN A 112 -13.58 11.29 -2.42
CA ASN A 112 -13.31 12.70 -2.16
C ASN A 112 -11.79 12.96 -2.21
N ASP A 113 -11.27 13.40 -3.37
CA ASP A 113 -9.83 13.59 -3.59
C ASP A 113 -9.32 14.97 -3.13
N LEU A 114 -8.22 15.08 -2.41
CA LEU A 114 -7.63 16.36 -1.96
C LEU A 114 -8.55 17.22 -1.07
N VAL A 115 -9.29 16.60 -0.15
CA VAL A 115 -10.29 17.29 0.70
C VAL A 115 -9.82 17.64 2.11
N ILE A 116 -8.69 17.08 2.56
CA ILE A 116 -8.28 17.21 3.97
C ILE A 116 -7.36 18.41 4.20
N LYS A 117 -6.49 18.76 3.23
CA LYS A 117 -5.47 19.80 3.42
C LYS A 117 -6.02 21.18 3.81
N SER A 118 -7.25 21.50 3.41
CA SER A 118 -7.89 22.79 3.72
C SER A 118 -8.26 22.93 5.19
N TYR A 119 -8.25 21.84 5.95
CA TYR A 119 -8.47 21.82 7.39
C TYR A 119 -7.19 22.06 8.21
N ALA A 120 -6.03 22.13 7.55
CA ALA A 120 -4.79 22.45 8.25
C ALA A 120 -4.81 23.88 8.80
N ALA A 121 -4.26 24.07 10.01
CA ALA A 121 -4.11 25.39 10.61
C ALA A 121 -3.26 26.31 9.70
N PRO A 122 -3.49 27.65 9.73
CA PRO A 122 -2.73 28.59 8.92
C PRO A 122 -1.21 28.42 9.07
N GLY A 123 -0.52 28.25 7.94
CA GLY A 123 0.94 28.05 7.90
C GLY A 123 1.40 26.59 8.07
N ILE A 124 0.49 25.64 8.28
CA ILE A 124 0.81 24.21 8.34
C ILE A 124 0.62 23.58 6.96
N ASP A 125 1.68 23.00 6.41
CA ASP A 125 1.63 22.28 5.13
C ASP A 125 1.23 20.81 5.33
N ALA A 126 -0.07 20.53 5.29
CA ALA A 126 -0.65 19.19 5.30
C ALA A 126 -1.02 18.70 3.89
N SER A 127 -0.21 19.02 2.88
CA SER A 127 -0.52 18.61 1.50
C SER A 127 -0.37 17.10 1.29
N ASP A 128 0.61 16.46 1.95
CA ASP A 128 0.86 15.02 1.96
C ASP A 128 1.74 14.63 3.17
N LEU A 129 2.00 13.33 3.35
CA LEU A 129 2.77 12.79 4.49
C LEU A 129 4.26 13.19 4.51
N SER A 130 4.82 13.62 3.38
CA SER A 130 6.23 13.98 3.21
C SER A 130 6.53 15.46 3.47
N ARG A 131 5.50 16.31 3.64
CA ARG A 131 5.68 17.77 3.83
C ARG A 131 5.96 18.12 5.29
N ASN A 132 5.01 17.77 6.14
CA ASN A 132 5.10 17.87 7.59
C ASN A 132 4.54 16.57 8.17
N GLU A 133 5.43 15.72 8.67
CA GLU A 133 5.16 14.32 9.00
C GLU A 133 4.08 14.10 10.07
N THR A 134 3.69 15.14 10.81
CA THR A 134 2.63 15.06 11.84
C THR A 134 1.41 15.91 11.52
N ALA A 135 1.46 16.76 10.49
CA ALA A 135 0.36 17.66 10.13
C ALA A 135 -0.92 16.93 9.73
N PHE A 136 -0.79 15.73 9.15
CA PHE A 136 -1.92 14.90 8.76
C PHE A 136 -2.81 14.52 9.95
N ILE A 137 -2.24 14.39 11.16
CA ILE A 137 -2.96 13.95 12.36
C ILE A 137 -4.01 14.99 12.74
N GLN A 138 -3.58 16.24 12.99
CA GLN A 138 -4.51 17.29 13.38
C GLN A 138 -5.44 17.68 12.24
N SER A 139 -4.95 17.73 10.99
CA SER A 139 -5.81 18.04 9.84
C SER A 139 -6.90 16.99 9.63
N THR A 140 -6.61 15.71 9.90
CA THR A 140 -7.62 14.64 9.85
C THR A 140 -8.63 14.76 10.98
N ARG A 141 -8.20 15.11 12.20
CA ARG A 141 -9.11 15.39 13.32
C ARG A 141 -10.05 16.53 12.98
N ASP A 142 -9.52 17.65 12.51
CA ASP A 142 -10.32 18.84 12.20
C ASP A 142 -11.30 18.54 11.04
N PHE A 143 -10.87 17.75 10.05
CA PHE A 143 -11.74 17.28 8.97
C PHE A 143 -12.84 16.34 9.45
N LEU A 144 -12.52 15.35 10.30
CA LEU A 144 -13.51 14.40 10.82
C LEU A 144 -14.37 15.00 11.95
N ASP A 145 -13.93 16.01 12.68
CA ASP A 145 -14.76 16.63 13.71
C ASP A 145 -15.78 17.62 13.11
N ASP A 146 -15.62 18.01 11.84
CA ASP A 146 -16.60 18.80 11.10
C ASP A 146 -17.83 17.94 10.70
N PRO A 147 -19.04 18.29 11.15
CA PRO A 147 -20.27 17.58 10.79
C PRO A 147 -20.54 17.53 9.27
N ALA A 148 -19.98 18.46 8.49
CA ALA A 148 -20.09 18.45 7.03
C ALA A 148 -19.45 17.22 6.39
N ASN A 149 -18.53 16.53 7.09
CA ASN A 149 -17.86 15.32 6.61
C ASN A 149 -18.35 14.07 7.34
N SER A 150 -19.57 14.08 7.88
CA SER A 150 -20.09 13.00 8.73
C SER A 150 -20.26 11.66 8.01
N GLU A 151 -20.47 11.65 6.69
CA GLU A 151 -20.54 10.43 5.88
C GLU A 151 -19.19 9.73 5.69
N ILE A 152 -18.07 10.46 5.76
CA ILE A 152 -16.74 9.88 5.52
C ILE A 152 -16.46 8.75 6.51
N ASN A 153 -16.15 7.58 5.95
CA ASN A 153 -15.89 6.36 6.71
C ASN A 153 -14.62 5.60 6.25
N VAL A 154 -13.91 6.13 5.25
CA VAL A 154 -12.58 5.66 4.85
C VAL A 154 -11.65 6.85 4.69
N VAL A 155 -10.46 6.80 5.30
CA VAL A 155 -9.43 7.84 5.15
C VAL A 155 -8.12 7.21 4.68
N MET A 156 -7.50 7.84 3.70
CA MET A 156 -6.16 7.50 3.24
C MET A 156 -5.31 8.77 3.06
N TRP A 157 -4.03 8.65 3.35
CA TRP A 157 -3.02 9.68 3.06
C TRP A 157 -1.89 9.08 2.24
N SER A 158 -1.28 9.87 1.38
CA SER A 158 -0.16 9.44 0.54
C SER A 158 1.16 10.08 0.94
N TRP A 159 2.25 9.36 0.67
CA TRP A 159 3.60 9.91 0.65
C TRP A 159 3.90 10.49 -0.72
N CYS A 160 4.51 11.68 -0.77
CA CYS A 160 5.17 12.11 -2.00
C CYS A 160 6.50 11.37 -2.17
N ASN A 161 7.32 11.27 -1.12
CA ASN A 161 8.48 10.40 -1.03
C ASN A 161 8.67 10.01 0.44
N ILE A 162 8.87 8.72 0.76
CA ILE A 162 8.98 8.24 2.14
C ILE A 162 10.45 8.24 2.66
N ALA A 163 11.42 8.42 1.76
CA ALA A 163 12.83 8.34 2.09
C ALA A 163 13.22 9.43 3.11
N GLY A 164 13.92 9.03 4.17
CA GLY A 164 14.42 9.92 5.22
C GLY A 164 13.38 10.38 6.26
N HIS A 165 12.10 9.99 6.12
CA HIS A 165 11.06 10.34 7.08
C HIS A 165 11.07 9.45 8.34
N HIS A 166 10.36 9.84 9.39
CA HIS A 166 10.37 9.12 10.68
C HIS A 166 9.09 8.28 10.83
N VAL A 167 8.96 7.23 10.02
CA VAL A 167 7.76 6.37 9.97
C VAL A 167 7.39 5.82 11.35
N ALA A 168 8.36 5.27 12.08
CA ALA A 168 8.11 4.64 13.38
C ALA A 168 7.75 5.65 14.48
N GLN A 169 8.22 6.90 14.35
CA GLN A 169 8.06 7.94 15.37
C GLN A 169 6.84 8.82 15.13
N ASN A 170 6.50 9.07 13.86
CA ASN A 170 5.46 10.04 13.49
C ASN A 170 4.25 9.35 12.83
N TYR A 171 4.47 8.62 11.72
CA TYR A 171 3.36 8.09 10.93
C TYR A 171 2.58 7.00 11.66
N LEU A 172 3.26 5.96 12.17
CA LEU A 172 2.57 4.84 12.83
C LEU A 172 1.84 5.29 14.11
N PRO A 173 2.46 6.03 15.05
CA PRO A 173 1.74 6.51 16.23
C PRO A 173 0.60 7.48 15.87
N GLY A 174 0.77 8.31 14.84
CA GLY A 174 -0.26 9.20 14.35
C GLY A 174 -1.48 8.43 13.83
N MET A 175 -1.26 7.45 12.96
CA MET A 175 -2.32 6.57 12.46
C MET A 175 -3.02 5.80 13.59
N ASP A 176 -2.26 5.25 14.54
CA ASP A 176 -2.82 4.54 15.69
C ASP A 176 -3.67 5.44 16.59
N SER A 177 -3.28 6.71 16.76
CA SER A 177 -4.09 7.69 17.50
C SER A 177 -5.41 7.97 16.80
N LEU A 178 -5.39 8.18 15.47
CA LEU A 178 -6.61 8.39 14.67
C LEU A 178 -7.52 7.17 14.70
N ILE A 179 -6.96 5.96 14.66
CA ILE A 179 -7.73 4.72 14.80
C ILE A 179 -8.37 4.62 16.18
N THR A 180 -7.63 4.91 17.25
CA THR A 180 -8.14 4.90 18.63
C THR A 180 -9.28 5.89 18.82
N GLU A 181 -9.25 7.02 18.11
CA GLU A 181 -10.27 8.05 18.18
C GLU A 181 -11.49 7.70 17.31
N TYR A 182 -11.29 7.39 16.03
CA TYR A 182 -12.36 7.41 15.03
C TYR A 182 -12.79 6.03 14.50
N SER A 183 -12.09 4.94 14.82
CA SER A 183 -12.51 3.60 14.38
C SER A 183 -13.66 3.05 15.22
N THR A 184 -14.20 1.88 14.86
CA THR A 184 -15.31 1.25 15.58
C THR A 184 -14.99 1.07 17.07
N GLY A 185 -15.79 1.70 17.93
CA GLY A 185 -15.57 1.70 19.38
C GLY A 185 -14.53 2.72 19.87
N GLY A 186 -14.04 3.60 18.99
CA GLY A 186 -13.12 4.68 19.33
C GLY A 186 -13.76 5.79 20.16
N THR A 187 -12.91 6.64 20.75
CA THR A 187 -13.34 7.67 21.73
C THR A 187 -14.17 8.80 21.14
N LYS A 188 -14.21 8.92 19.80
CA LYS A 188 -15.00 9.89 19.05
C LYS A 188 -16.23 9.26 18.38
N ILE A 189 -16.52 7.97 18.63
CA ILE A 189 -17.70 7.29 18.07
C ILE A 189 -18.83 7.15 19.09
N GLY A 190 -20.00 7.72 18.76
CA GLY A 190 -21.18 7.71 19.63
C GLY A 190 -22.28 8.66 19.14
N THR A 191 -23.22 8.98 20.04
CA THR A 191 -24.39 9.84 19.75
C THR A 191 -24.42 11.15 20.54
N GLY A 192 -23.36 11.46 21.27
CA GLY A 192 -23.24 12.68 22.09
C GLY A 192 -22.65 13.88 21.34
N GLU A 193 -22.63 15.04 21.99
CA GLU A 193 -21.97 16.23 21.45
C GLU A 193 -20.49 15.96 21.17
N GLY A 194 -20.02 16.34 19.98
CA GLY A 194 -18.65 16.08 19.53
C GLY A 194 -18.32 14.63 19.18
N GLN A 195 -19.34 13.75 19.07
CA GLN A 195 -19.19 12.36 18.64
C GLN A 195 -19.70 12.17 17.20
N ARG A 196 -19.06 11.25 16.46
CA ARG A 196 -19.48 10.79 15.14
C ARG A 196 -20.24 9.48 15.25
N GLN A 197 -21.25 9.30 14.40
CA GLN A 197 -21.98 8.03 14.32
C GLN A 197 -21.30 7.02 13.39
N ASN A 198 -20.61 7.49 12.36
CA ASN A 198 -19.94 6.65 11.37
C ASN A 198 -18.48 6.43 11.76
N PRO A 199 -18.09 5.19 12.09
CA PRO A 199 -16.69 4.85 12.31
C PRO A 199 -15.87 4.96 11.04
N VAL A 200 -14.57 5.26 11.19
CA VAL A 200 -13.64 5.44 10.09
C VAL A 200 -12.64 4.30 10.04
N THR A 201 -12.47 3.73 8.85
CA THR A 201 -11.37 2.81 8.52
C THR A 201 -10.21 3.59 7.92
N PHE A 202 -9.01 3.41 8.44
CA PHE A 202 -7.81 4.07 7.94
C PHE A 202 -7.00 3.09 7.08
N ILE A 203 -6.67 3.51 5.85
CA ILE A 203 -5.81 2.76 4.95
C ILE A 203 -4.38 3.30 5.08
N PHE A 204 -3.45 2.41 5.41
CA PHE A 204 -2.03 2.71 5.41
C PHE A 204 -1.49 2.67 3.99
N MET A 205 -0.40 3.38 3.74
CA MET A 205 0.24 3.38 2.43
C MET A 205 1.77 3.40 2.59
N THR A 206 2.46 2.57 1.82
CA THR A 206 3.93 2.67 1.70
C THR A 206 4.32 3.74 0.68
N GLY A 207 5.55 4.24 0.72
CA GLY A 207 6.05 5.16 -0.30
C GLY A 207 6.41 4.47 -1.61
N HIS A 208 6.63 5.26 -2.65
CA HIS A 208 7.13 4.77 -3.94
C HIS A 208 8.60 4.33 -3.84
N ALA A 209 9.04 3.52 -4.80
CA ALA A 209 10.44 3.14 -4.95
C ALA A 209 11.29 4.28 -5.58
N ASN A 210 12.57 4.37 -5.19
CA ASN A 210 13.55 5.30 -5.75
C ASN A 210 14.61 4.54 -6.55
N VAL A 211 14.85 4.98 -7.78
CA VAL A 211 15.89 4.39 -8.63
C VAL A 211 17.24 4.42 -7.90
N GLY A 212 17.87 3.26 -7.72
CA GLY A 212 19.19 3.16 -7.07
C GLY A 212 19.23 3.42 -5.56
N ASP A 213 18.09 3.65 -4.89
CA ASP A 213 18.10 4.12 -3.51
C ASP A 213 16.98 3.49 -2.65
N ASN A 214 16.70 2.21 -2.87
CA ASN A 214 15.60 1.51 -2.19
C ASN A 214 15.99 0.86 -0.85
N VAL A 215 17.26 0.50 -0.67
CA VAL A 215 17.72 -0.33 0.45
C VAL A 215 18.65 0.44 1.38
N GLY A 216 18.40 0.35 2.68
CA GLY A 216 19.19 1.01 3.73
C GLY A 216 18.30 1.71 4.75
N ASP A 217 18.91 2.17 5.84
CA ASP A 217 18.17 2.90 6.88
C ASP A 217 17.50 4.15 6.29
N GLY A 218 16.23 4.35 6.64
CA GLY A 218 15.39 5.43 6.11
C GLY A 218 15.05 5.33 4.61
N LYS A 219 15.42 4.25 3.89
CA LYS A 219 15.13 4.09 2.46
C LYS A 219 13.74 3.48 2.21
N PRO A 220 13.12 3.69 1.02
CA PRO A 220 11.75 3.30 0.75
C PRO A 220 11.37 1.87 1.13
N LYS A 221 12.20 0.87 0.81
CA LYS A 221 11.90 -0.52 1.13
C LYS A 221 11.90 -0.78 2.64
N ASN A 222 12.89 -0.24 3.35
CA ASN A 222 13.00 -0.40 4.80
C ASN A 222 11.87 0.33 5.55
N GLN A 223 11.47 1.51 5.05
CA GLN A 223 10.34 2.27 5.57
C GLN A 223 9.00 1.57 5.30
N ALA A 224 8.85 0.98 4.11
CA ALA A 224 7.70 0.14 3.77
C ALA A 224 7.62 -1.07 4.72
N GLU A 225 8.73 -1.75 4.99
CA GLU A 225 8.78 -2.90 5.91
C GLU A 225 8.27 -2.56 7.32
N LEU A 226 8.53 -1.34 7.83
CA LEU A 226 7.97 -0.88 9.11
C LEU A 226 6.44 -0.79 9.05
N ILE A 227 5.88 -0.17 8.00
CA ILE A 227 4.44 -0.01 7.81
C ILE A 227 3.76 -1.38 7.61
N ILE A 228 4.32 -2.22 6.75
CA ILE A 228 3.80 -3.56 6.46
C ILE A 228 3.78 -4.43 7.72
N SER A 229 4.87 -4.41 8.50
CA SER A 229 4.94 -5.18 9.74
C SER A 229 3.90 -4.72 10.77
N HIS A 230 3.69 -3.40 10.88
CA HIS A 230 2.64 -2.82 11.73
C HIS A 230 1.24 -3.26 11.29
N CYS A 231 0.96 -3.14 9.99
CA CYS A 231 -0.34 -3.48 9.42
C CYS A 231 -0.67 -4.98 9.58
N LEU A 232 0.30 -5.86 9.33
CA LEU A 232 0.13 -7.30 9.52
C LEU A 232 -0.12 -7.66 10.99
N LYS A 233 0.61 -7.03 11.92
CA LYS A 233 0.45 -7.25 13.36
C LYS A 233 -0.94 -6.82 13.84
N ASN A 234 -1.41 -5.67 13.37
CA ASN A 234 -2.64 -5.02 13.84
C ASN A 234 -3.86 -5.30 12.95
N LYS A 235 -3.70 -6.09 11.87
CA LYS A 235 -4.76 -6.39 10.90
C LYS A 235 -5.34 -5.13 10.24
N GLN A 236 -4.46 -4.17 9.93
CA GLN A 236 -4.82 -2.91 9.26
C GLN A 236 -4.55 -3.03 7.75
N PHE A 237 -5.40 -2.42 6.94
CA PHE A 237 -5.26 -2.44 5.49
C PHE A 237 -4.12 -1.54 5.03
N CYS A 238 -3.29 -2.02 4.10
CA CYS A 238 -2.19 -1.25 3.53
C CYS A 238 -2.12 -1.40 2.01
N LEU A 239 -1.99 -0.26 1.31
CA LEU A 239 -1.65 -0.20 -0.11
C LEU A 239 -0.13 -0.09 -0.26
N ASP A 240 0.51 -1.14 -0.77
CA ASP A 240 1.97 -1.26 -0.79
C ASP A 240 2.56 -0.81 -2.15
N TYR A 241 2.75 0.50 -2.29
CA TYR A 241 3.40 1.12 -3.46
C TYR A 241 4.77 0.52 -3.73
N CYS A 242 5.65 0.48 -2.72
CA CYS A 242 7.02 0.02 -2.92
C CYS A 242 7.04 -1.38 -3.52
N SER A 243 6.18 -2.27 -3.04
CA SER A 243 6.08 -3.63 -3.55
C SER A 243 5.55 -3.69 -4.99
N ILE A 244 4.57 -2.86 -5.35
CA ILE A 244 4.08 -2.73 -6.73
C ILE A 244 5.19 -2.18 -7.65
N ASP A 245 5.92 -1.17 -7.22
CA ASP A 245 6.90 -0.47 -8.05
C ASP A 245 8.14 -1.34 -8.35
N ILE A 246 8.54 -2.22 -7.43
CA ILE A 246 9.74 -3.06 -7.56
C ILE A 246 9.46 -4.46 -8.16
N HIS A 247 8.24 -4.74 -8.62
CA HIS A 247 7.90 -5.99 -9.30
C HIS A 247 7.29 -5.74 -10.67
N ASP A 248 7.79 -6.44 -11.69
CA ASP A 248 7.20 -6.35 -13.03
C ASP A 248 5.83 -7.05 -13.12
N MET A 249 5.25 -7.06 -14.32
CA MET A 249 3.94 -7.68 -14.59
C MET A 249 3.97 -9.22 -14.57
N LYS A 250 5.16 -9.83 -14.46
CA LYS A 250 5.38 -11.27 -14.30
C LYS A 250 5.82 -11.65 -12.89
N ASP A 251 5.70 -10.72 -11.93
CA ASP A 251 6.10 -10.87 -10.53
C ASP A 251 7.62 -11.02 -10.31
N ASN A 252 8.46 -10.69 -11.29
CA ASN A 252 9.90 -10.66 -11.07
C ASN A 252 10.26 -9.44 -10.22
N TYR A 253 11.07 -9.65 -9.18
CA TYR A 253 11.61 -8.60 -8.34
C TYR A 253 12.80 -7.92 -9.03
N TRP A 254 12.77 -6.59 -9.07
CA TRP A 254 13.83 -5.75 -9.59
C TRP A 254 14.27 -4.78 -8.49
N GLU A 255 15.40 -5.08 -7.85
CA GLU A 255 16.01 -4.15 -6.88
C GLU A 255 16.34 -2.81 -7.56
N ASP A 256 16.34 -1.73 -6.78
CA ASP A 256 16.74 -0.39 -7.24
C ASP A 256 15.92 0.17 -8.43
N THR A 257 14.72 -0.36 -8.63
CA THR A 257 13.74 0.16 -9.58
C THR A 257 13.14 1.50 -9.10
N GLY A 258 12.78 2.36 -10.04
CA GLY A 258 11.98 3.56 -9.80
C GLY A 258 10.48 3.29 -9.66
N ASP A 259 9.74 4.34 -9.33
CA ASP A 259 8.28 4.33 -9.20
C ASP A 259 7.55 4.09 -10.53
N ASP A 260 8.26 4.26 -11.65
CA ASP A 260 7.78 4.05 -13.00
C ASP A 260 8.20 2.69 -13.59
N GLY A 261 8.91 1.84 -12.86
CA GLY A 261 9.42 0.56 -13.35
C GLY A 261 10.77 0.63 -14.07
N ASN A 262 11.46 1.78 -14.06
CA ASN A 262 12.81 1.90 -14.60
C ASN A 262 13.85 1.19 -13.71
N SER A 263 14.58 0.24 -14.29
CA SER A 263 15.62 -0.53 -13.62
C SER A 263 16.79 -0.83 -14.55
N SER A 264 18.00 -0.50 -14.10
CA SER A 264 19.24 -0.88 -14.79
C SER A 264 19.42 -2.40 -14.88
N ALA A 265 18.91 -3.17 -13.90
CA ALA A 265 19.00 -4.62 -13.88
C ALA A 265 18.05 -5.27 -14.91
N TYR A 266 16.89 -4.66 -15.16
CA TYR A 266 15.99 -5.05 -16.24
C TYR A 266 16.53 -4.62 -17.61
N GLY A 267 17.23 -3.48 -17.66
CA GLY A 267 17.76 -2.88 -18.89
C GLY A 267 16.89 -1.76 -19.46
N GLY A 268 16.01 -1.15 -18.64
CA GLY A 268 15.07 -0.13 -19.08
C GLY A 268 13.84 -0.06 -18.17
N ASN A 269 12.69 0.31 -18.74
CA ASN A 269 11.43 0.43 -18.02
C ASN A 269 10.48 -0.74 -18.35
N PHE A 270 10.30 -1.66 -17.40
CA PHE A 270 9.49 -2.85 -17.65
C PHE A 270 7.98 -2.57 -17.76
N TYR A 271 7.50 -1.45 -17.22
CA TYR A 271 6.10 -1.07 -17.34
C TYR A 271 5.78 -0.49 -18.71
N ILE A 272 6.67 0.34 -19.26
CA ILE A 272 6.58 0.83 -20.64
C ILE A 272 6.68 -0.33 -21.62
N ASP A 273 7.68 -1.21 -21.46
CA ASP A 273 7.87 -2.36 -22.33
C ASP A 273 6.66 -3.30 -22.31
N TRP A 274 6.09 -3.53 -21.13
CA TRP A 274 4.86 -4.29 -21.01
C TRP A 274 3.69 -3.56 -21.68
N GLN A 275 3.44 -2.28 -21.39
CA GLN A 275 2.30 -1.55 -21.96
C GLN A 275 2.37 -1.48 -23.49
N ASN A 276 3.55 -1.27 -24.07
CA ASN A 276 3.76 -1.20 -25.52
C ASN A 276 3.58 -2.55 -26.22
N SER A 277 3.72 -3.67 -25.49
CA SER A 277 3.51 -5.02 -26.01
C SER A 277 2.09 -5.56 -25.76
N HIS A 278 1.21 -4.77 -25.14
CA HIS A 278 -0.14 -5.17 -24.73
C HIS A 278 -1.21 -4.19 -25.25
N GLN A 279 -2.47 -4.61 -25.27
CA GLN A 279 -3.54 -3.90 -25.96
C GLN A 279 -4.37 -3.01 -25.01
N LEU A 280 -4.53 -1.74 -25.39
CA LEU A 280 -5.45 -0.80 -24.75
C LEU A 280 -6.90 -1.33 -24.80
N GLY A 281 -7.61 -1.26 -23.68
CA GLY A 281 -9.00 -1.76 -23.53
C GLY A 281 -9.08 -3.27 -23.30
N VAL A 282 -7.96 -4.00 -23.35
CA VAL A 282 -7.91 -5.44 -23.08
C VAL A 282 -7.06 -5.71 -21.84
N ASP A 283 -5.81 -5.24 -21.87
CA ASP A 283 -4.80 -5.50 -20.86
C ASP A 283 -4.58 -4.31 -19.92
N TRP A 284 -4.79 -3.09 -20.43
CA TRP A 284 -4.65 -1.84 -19.69
C TRP A 284 -5.64 -0.78 -20.20
N TYR A 285 -5.86 0.26 -19.42
CA TYR A 285 -6.72 1.40 -19.75
C TYR A 285 -6.03 2.74 -19.51
N GLU A 286 -6.60 3.80 -20.07
CA GLU A 286 -6.14 5.17 -19.89
C GLU A 286 -6.59 5.74 -18.53
N ASN A 287 -5.63 6.17 -17.73
CA ASN A 287 -5.87 6.95 -16.52
C ASN A 287 -6.53 8.31 -16.84
N LYS A 288 -7.34 8.82 -15.91
CA LYS A 288 -8.03 10.11 -16.08
C LYS A 288 -7.80 11.05 -14.90
N LYS A 289 -7.85 12.36 -15.13
CA LYS A 289 -7.64 13.37 -14.08
C LYS A 289 -8.75 13.40 -13.03
N SER A 290 -9.97 13.07 -13.46
CA SER A 290 -11.20 13.01 -12.68
C SER A 290 -12.15 12.04 -13.39
N PRO A 291 -13.28 11.63 -12.78
CA PRO A 291 -14.32 10.90 -13.50
C PRO A 291 -14.75 11.69 -14.75
N ASN A 292 -14.80 11.04 -15.92
CA ASN A 292 -15.04 11.66 -17.23
C ASN A 292 -14.07 12.79 -17.64
N GLY A 293 -12.95 12.94 -16.93
CA GLY A 293 -11.95 13.95 -17.18
C GLY A 293 -10.99 13.61 -18.33
N GLU A 294 -10.03 14.50 -18.54
CA GLU A 294 -8.96 14.31 -19.53
C GLU A 294 -8.06 13.12 -19.19
N VAL A 295 -7.61 12.43 -20.23
CA VAL A 295 -6.61 11.36 -20.14
C VAL A 295 -5.28 11.94 -19.69
N ILE A 296 -4.67 11.36 -18.65
CA ILE A 296 -3.41 11.83 -18.09
C ILE A 296 -2.69 10.71 -17.35
N PHE A 297 -1.35 10.63 -17.45
CA PHE A 297 -0.57 9.67 -16.66
C PHE A 297 -0.61 9.97 -15.16
N GLY A 298 -0.22 9.01 -14.33
CA GLY A 298 0.18 9.29 -12.95
C GLY A 298 1.37 10.26 -12.91
N ALA A 299 1.52 11.03 -11.83
CA ALA A 299 2.70 11.89 -11.70
C ALA A 299 3.98 11.04 -11.75
N HIS A 300 5.02 11.61 -12.37
CA HIS A 300 6.33 10.97 -12.58
C HIS A 300 6.33 9.71 -13.44
N ASN A 301 5.20 9.38 -14.08
CA ASN A 301 5.12 8.27 -15.01
C ASN A 301 4.89 8.76 -16.45
N SER A 302 5.27 7.93 -17.42
CA SER A 302 5.04 8.14 -18.85
C SER A 302 4.15 7.05 -19.47
N GLN A 303 3.52 6.26 -18.60
CA GLN A 303 2.70 5.10 -18.91
C GLN A 303 1.50 5.05 -17.96
N HIS A 304 0.46 4.33 -18.37
CA HIS A 304 -0.76 4.18 -17.58
C HIS A 304 -0.70 3.04 -16.57
N ILE A 305 -0.02 1.95 -16.92
CA ILE A 305 -0.07 0.68 -16.19
C ILE A 305 0.30 0.78 -14.70
N THR A 306 1.23 1.66 -14.31
CA THR A 306 1.60 1.86 -12.89
C THR A 306 0.39 2.26 -12.04
N ALA A 307 -0.37 3.24 -12.51
CA ALA A 307 -1.58 3.71 -11.84
C ALA A 307 -2.73 2.69 -11.92
N ASN A 308 -2.87 1.97 -13.04
CA ASN A 308 -3.86 0.89 -13.17
C ASN A 308 -3.65 -0.18 -12.09
N ARG A 309 -2.40 -0.61 -11.87
CA ARG A 309 -2.07 -1.57 -10.80
C ARG A 309 -2.45 -1.06 -9.42
N LYS A 310 -2.18 0.21 -9.14
CA LYS A 310 -2.49 0.87 -7.86
C LYS A 310 -4.01 0.99 -7.65
N ALA A 311 -4.77 1.22 -8.72
CA ALA A 311 -6.23 1.17 -8.69
C ALA A 311 -6.77 -0.25 -8.40
N PHE A 312 -6.19 -1.28 -9.00
CA PHE A 312 -6.56 -2.68 -8.72
C PHE A 312 -6.33 -3.04 -7.25
N ALA A 313 -5.16 -2.67 -6.70
CA ALA A 313 -4.83 -2.84 -5.30
C ALA A 313 -5.82 -2.09 -4.38
N MET A 314 -6.18 -0.85 -4.73
CA MET A 314 -7.14 -0.07 -3.96
C MET A 314 -8.53 -0.71 -3.96
N TRP A 315 -9.06 -1.14 -5.11
CA TRP A 315 -10.36 -1.84 -5.16
C TRP A 315 -10.36 -3.15 -4.38
N TRP A 316 -9.23 -3.86 -4.37
CA TRP A 316 -9.07 -5.02 -3.50
C TRP A 316 -9.22 -4.65 -2.03
N ILE A 317 -8.61 -3.55 -1.55
CA ILE A 317 -8.79 -3.05 -0.17
C ILE A 317 -10.24 -2.66 0.08
N LEU A 318 -10.87 -1.90 -0.82
CA LEU A 318 -12.24 -1.42 -0.64
C LEU A 318 -13.24 -2.58 -0.52
N ALA A 319 -13.10 -3.62 -1.34
CA ALA A 319 -13.92 -4.83 -1.24
C ALA A 319 -13.73 -5.55 0.11
N ARG A 320 -12.50 -5.55 0.64
CA ARG A 320 -12.22 -6.12 1.97
C ARG A 320 -12.86 -5.30 3.10
N ILE A 321 -12.83 -3.97 3.01
CA ILE A 321 -13.53 -3.08 3.95
C ILE A 321 -15.04 -3.35 3.91
N ALA A 322 -15.59 -3.59 2.72
CA ALA A 322 -16.98 -3.98 2.51
C ALA A 322 -17.33 -5.41 2.97
N GLY A 323 -16.38 -6.16 3.55
CA GLY A 323 -16.62 -7.45 4.17
C GLY A 323 -16.16 -8.68 3.36
N TRP A 324 -15.46 -8.50 2.24
CA TRP A 324 -14.84 -9.62 1.53
C TRP A 324 -13.68 -10.19 2.37
N ASP A 325 -13.53 -11.51 2.38
CA ASP A 325 -12.45 -12.20 3.12
C ASP A 325 -11.10 -12.20 2.37
N GLY A 326 -11.10 -11.76 1.11
CA GLY A 326 -9.91 -11.66 0.27
C GLY A 326 -9.39 -12.98 -0.26
N LYS A 327 -10.19 -14.05 -0.19
CA LYS A 327 -9.83 -15.33 -0.82
C LYS A 327 -10.14 -15.26 -2.30
N ILE A 328 -9.15 -15.66 -3.09
CA ILE A 328 -9.15 -15.75 -4.55
C ILE A 328 -8.87 -17.20 -4.90
#